data_AF-A0A7C6AZJ4-F1
#
_entry.id   AF-A0A7C6AZJ4-F1
#
_cell.length_a   1.000
_cell.length_b   1.000
_cell.length_c   1.000
_cell.angle_alpha   90.00
_cell.angle_beta   90.00
_cell.angle_gamma   90.00
#
_symmetry.space_group_name_H-M   'P 1'
#
loop_
_entity.id
_entity.type
_entity.pdbx_description
1 polymer ?
#
loop_
_entity_poly.entity_id
_entity_poly.type
_entity_poly.pdbx_seq_one_letter_code
_entity_poly.pdbx_strand_id
1 'polypeptide(L)'
;MNRSMCSRKGFTLVELLVVIAIIGILIALLLPAVQAAREAARRSQCTNNLKQIVLAMANYEDAVKSLPPGRMGSDCSDYYGLAPTTGANMKVDYQRQGTSGFVCLLPYLEQKTLYDQIGFQLGAIQPANCGLGPSTTGWLNLIPNYDQLFRTRPSVFVCPTSRDEPLYTVNNPTPVYSTGCYALCSGSIGPSQGISGAVKAGNTGMFMYIRSMKYADCSDGLSNTFFVGEVIRVHTAEGVNRWWIAGRHTDSLRTTDNPLNTKPGTGVVYGSNNGAFGSYHPGGGNFGFGDGTVRFVSETIDLAVYRALSTREGGETNLSGI
;
A
#
# COMPACT_ATOMS: atom_id res chain seq x y z
N MET A 1 -42.46 -19.99 62.97
CA MET A 1 -41.58 -19.52 61.87
C MET A 1 -41.06 -18.13 62.24
N ASN A 2 -39.89 -18.05 62.88
CA ASN A 2 -39.27 -16.77 63.24
C ASN A 2 -38.46 -16.24 62.05
N ARG A 3 -38.93 -15.16 61.40
CA ARG A 3 -38.13 -14.39 60.45
C ARG A 3 -37.29 -13.38 61.23
N SER A 4 -36.00 -13.67 61.39
CA SER A 4 -35.03 -12.71 61.89
C SER A 4 -34.95 -11.51 60.93
N MET A 5 -35.44 -10.34 61.37
CA MET A 5 -35.31 -9.08 60.64
C MET A 5 -33.84 -8.65 60.67
N CYS A 6 -33.11 -8.94 59.59
CA CYS A 6 -31.76 -8.42 59.40
C CYS A 6 -31.85 -6.92 59.09
N SER A 7 -31.44 -6.07 60.04
CA SER A 7 -31.32 -4.63 59.84
C SER A 7 -30.37 -4.33 58.68
N ARG A 8 -30.91 -3.86 57.55
CA ARG A 8 -30.08 -3.38 56.44
C ARG A 8 -29.49 -2.03 56.85
N LYS A 9 -28.19 -1.99 57.11
CA LYS A 9 -27.45 -0.73 57.26
C LYS A 9 -27.56 0.05 55.94
N GLY A 10 -28.17 1.23 55.99
CA GLY A 10 -28.25 2.14 54.84
C GLY A 10 -26.88 2.77 54.57
N PHE A 11 -26.54 2.93 53.29
CA PHE A 11 -25.30 3.60 52.87
C PHE A 11 -25.40 5.10 53.15
N THR A 12 -24.36 5.70 53.74
CA THR A 12 -24.32 7.15 53.95
C THR A 12 -23.96 7.86 52.65
N LEU A 13 -24.47 9.09 52.46
CA LEU A 13 -24.14 9.92 51.30
C LEU A 13 -22.63 10.15 51.17
N VAL A 14 -21.94 10.25 52.30
CA VAL A 14 -20.47 10.45 52.36
C VAL A 14 -19.73 9.21 51.84
N GLU A 15 -20.12 8.00 52.26
CA GLU A 15 -19.49 6.77 51.76
C GLU A 15 -19.64 6.63 50.24
N LEU A 16 -20.81 6.98 49.69
CA LEU A 16 -21.02 6.95 48.25
C LEU A 16 -20.13 7.99 47.53
N LEU A 17 -20.04 9.20 48.08
CA LEU A 17 -19.24 10.29 47.50
C LEU A 17 -17.74 9.95 47.47
N VAL A 18 -17.21 9.33 48.54
CA VAL A 18 -15.81 8.89 48.59
C VAL A 18 -15.53 7.83 47.53
N VAL A 19 -16.42 6.86 47.35
CA VAL A 19 -16.24 5.79 46.36
C VAL A 19 -16.23 6.35 44.93
N ILE A 20 -17.15 7.25 44.59
CA ILE A 20 -17.16 7.86 43.25
C ILE A 20 -15.92 8.76 43.04
N ALA A 21 -15.43 9.44 44.09
CA ALA A 21 -14.21 10.25 44.01
C ALA A 21 -12.97 9.39 43.72
N ILE A 22 -12.84 8.25 44.41
CA ILE A 22 -11.73 7.31 44.19
C ILE A 22 -11.81 6.72 42.77
N ILE A 23 -12.99 6.25 42.34
CA ILE A 23 -13.19 5.73 40.97
C ILE A 23 -12.86 6.80 39.93
N GLY A 24 -13.31 8.04 40.14
CA GLY A 24 -13.02 9.17 39.26
C GLY A 24 -11.52 9.44 39.12
N ILE A 25 -10.78 9.46 40.23
CA ILE A 25 -9.31 9.62 40.23
C ILE A 25 -8.63 8.45 39.50
N LEU A 26 -9.04 7.21 39.79
CA LEU A 26 -8.47 6.02 39.14
C LEU A 26 -8.70 6.04 37.63
N ILE A 27 -9.91 6.36 37.17
CA ILE A 27 -10.22 6.46 35.73
C ILE A 27 -9.44 7.61 35.09
N ALA A 28 -9.34 8.77 35.75
CA ALA A 28 -8.58 9.91 35.24
C ALA A 28 -7.09 9.59 35.04
N LEU A 29 -6.51 8.79 35.93
CA LEU A 29 -5.12 8.34 35.82
C LEU A 29 -4.94 7.19 34.79
N LEU A 30 -5.94 6.32 34.62
CA LEU A 30 -5.87 5.18 33.70
C LEU A 30 -6.17 5.54 32.25
N LEU A 31 -7.03 6.54 31.99
CA LEU A 31 -7.45 6.88 30.63
C LEU A 31 -6.28 7.30 29.70
N PRO A 32 -5.36 8.20 30.12
CA PRO A 32 -4.20 8.55 29.30
C PRO A 32 -3.29 7.35 29.04
N ALA A 33 -3.10 6.49 30.04
CA ALA A 33 -2.26 5.30 29.93
C ALA A 33 -2.84 4.28 28.95
N VAL A 34 -4.15 4.01 29.01
CA VAL A 34 -4.84 3.10 28.08
C VAL A 34 -4.76 3.62 26.65
N GLN A 35 -4.88 4.94 26.45
CA GLN A 35 -4.77 5.55 25.11
C GLN A 35 -3.36 5.45 24.54
N ALA A 36 -2.34 5.72 25.36
CA ALA A 36 -0.93 5.57 24.99
C ALA A 36 -0.61 4.11 24.62
N ALA A 37 -1.08 3.16 25.42
CA ALA A 37 -0.92 1.73 25.16
C ALA A 37 -1.60 1.30 23.84
N ARG A 38 -2.82 1.78 23.58
CA ARG A 38 -3.53 1.48 22.32
C ARG A 38 -2.80 2.06 21.11
N GLU A 39 -2.26 3.27 21.20
CA GLU A 39 -1.51 3.86 20.09
C GLU A 39 -0.18 3.14 19.84
N ALA A 40 0.53 2.73 20.90
CA ALA A 40 1.72 1.89 20.77
C ALA A 40 1.40 0.53 20.12
N ALA A 41 0.27 -0.08 20.48
CA ALA A 41 -0.19 -1.33 19.87
C ALA A 41 -0.52 -1.14 18.38
N ARG A 42 -1.20 -0.05 18.00
CA ARG A 42 -1.49 0.25 16.58
C ARG A 42 -0.22 0.43 15.75
N ARG A 43 0.79 1.12 16.29
CA ARG A 43 2.12 1.28 15.65
C ARG A 43 2.84 -0.05 15.49
N SER A 44 2.83 -0.87 16.54
CA SER A 44 3.44 -2.21 16.52
C SER A 44 2.75 -3.11 15.49
N GLN A 45 1.42 -3.04 15.39
CA GLN A 45 0.68 -3.81 14.40
C GLN A 45 0.97 -3.33 12.97
N CYS A 46 1.07 -2.02 12.72
CA CYS A 46 1.44 -1.52 11.39
C CYS A 46 2.84 -1.98 10.97
N THR A 47 3.82 -1.86 11.88
CA THR A 47 5.20 -2.33 11.60
C THR A 47 5.24 -3.84 11.37
N ASN A 48 4.44 -4.63 12.11
CA ASN A 48 4.29 -6.06 11.86
C ASN A 48 3.66 -6.38 10.50
N ASN A 49 2.65 -5.62 10.06
CA ASN A 49 2.06 -5.80 8.73
C ASN A 49 3.09 -5.55 7.62
N LEU A 50 3.86 -4.45 7.72
CA LEU A 50 4.96 -4.18 6.79
C LEU A 50 6.02 -5.28 6.83
N LYS A 51 6.37 -5.77 8.03
CA LYS A 51 7.31 -6.88 8.23
C LYS A 51 6.84 -8.15 7.52
N GLN A 52 5.55 -8.49 7.64
CA GLN A 52 4.96 -9.63 6.94
C GLN A 52 5.05 -9.46 5.42
N ILE A 53 4.80 -8.26 4.90
CA ILE A 53 4.91 -7.96 3.45
C ILE A 53 6.35 -8.16 2.95
N VAL A 54 7.35 -7.59 3.62
CA VAL A 54 8.75 -7.72 3.16
C VAL A 54 9.30 -9.14 3.34
N LEU A 55 8.86 -9.87 4.39
CA LEU A 55 9.19 -11.29 4.52
C LEU A 55 8.53 -12.14 3.43
N ALA A 56 7.29 -11.82 3.05
CA ALA A 56 6.63 -12.46 1.92
C ALA A 56 7.35 -12.19 0.60
N MET A 57 7.91 -10.98 0.41
CA MET A 57 8.77 -10.68 -0.74
C MET A 57 10.05 -11.51 -0.76
N ALA A 58 10.68 -11.72 0.39
CA ALA A 58 11.87 -12.57 0.50
C ALA A 58 11.54 -14.04 0.19
N ASN A 59 10.43 -14.57 0.71
CA ASN A 59 9.98 -15.93 0.39
C ASN A 59 9.61 -16.08 -1.10
N TYR A 60 8.99 -15.04 -1.69
CA TYR A 60 8.70 -15.01 -3.12
C TYR A 60 9.99 -15.02 -3.94
N GLU A 61 10.98 -14.20 -3.58
CA GLU A 61 12.27 -14.15 -4.25
C GLU A 61 13.01 -15.48 -4.14
N ASP A 62 12.99 -16.15 -2.99
CA ASP A 62 13.61 -17.46 -2.86
C ASP A 62 12.94 -18.53 -3.75
N ALA A 63 11.62 -18.50 -3.88
CA ALA A 63 10.88 -19.46 -4.70
C ALA A 63 10.97 -19.18 -6.22
N VAL A 64 10.90 -17.91 -6.62
CA VAL A 64 10.77 -17.48 -8.03
C VAL A 64 12.10 -16.98 -8.61
N LYS A 65 13.10 -16.72 -7.76
CA LYS A 65 14.42 -16.14 -8.09
C LYS A 65 14.35 -14.73 -8.70
N SER A 66 13.29 -14.01 -8.39
CA SER A 66 13.06 -12.60 -8.71
C SER A 66 12.00 -12.02 -7.78
N LEU A 67 12.05 -10.72 -7.52
CA LEU A 67 10.99 -9.96 -6.86
C LEU A 67 9.75 -9.85 -7.75
N PRO A 68 8.54 -9.69 -7.15
CA PRO A 68 7.36 -9.47 -7.94
C PRO A 68 7.47 -8.14 -8.70
N PRO A 69 7.01 -8.06 -9.95
CA PRO A 69 6.94 -6.78 -10.64
C PRO A 69 5.94 -5.87 -9.94
N GLY A 70 6.16 -4.55 -9.97
CA GLY A 70 5.25 -3.57 -9.40
C GLY A 70 3.87 -3.62 -10.07
N ARG A 71 3.86 -3.72 -11.40
CA ARG A 71 2.68 -4.00 -12.22
C ARG A 71 2.97 -5.12 -13.20
N MET A 72 2.04 -6.03 -13.37
CA MET A 72 2.10 -7.06 -14.41
C MET A 72 1.53 -6.55 -15.73
N GLY A 73 2.23 -6.87 -16.81
CA GLY A 73 1.84 -6.46 -18.15
C GLY A 73 1.92 -4.94 -18.40
N SER A 74 1.75 -4.56 -19.66
CA SER A 74 1.70 -3.16 -20.07
C SER A 74 0.32 -2.56 -19.80
N ASP A 75 0.26 -1.23 -19.80
CA ASP A 75 -0.96 -0.44 -19.89
C ASP A 75 -1.13 0.15 -21.30
N CYS A 76 -0.62 -0.57 -22.31
CA CYS A 76 -0.77 -0.31 -23.74
C CYS A 76 -0.51 1.12 -24.24
N SER A 77 0.17 1.94 -23.46
CA SER A 77 0.66 3.25 -23.86
C SER A 77 2.16 3.15 -24.09
N ASP A 78 2.49 2.83 -25.33
CA ASP A 78 3.83 2.74 -25.88
C ASP A 78 4.46 4.13 -25.88
N TYR A 79 5.55 4.30 -25.13
CA TYR A 79 6.35 5.52 -25.29
C TYR A 79 7.87 5.28 -25.22
N TYR A 80 8.35 4.04 -25.16
CA TYR A 80 9.81 3.75 -25.09
C TYR A 80 10.26 2.48 -25.82
N GLY A 81 9.50 2.00 -26.82
CA GLY A 81 9.94 0.82 -27.61
C GLY A 81 10.05 -0.49 -26.82
N LEU A 82 9.46 -0.56 -25.61
CA LEU A 82 9.35 -1.78 -24.81
C LEU A 82 8.07 -2.59 -25.11
N ALA A 83 7.21 -2.05 -25.98
CA ALA A 83 6.27 -2.85 -26.74
C ALA A 83 6.84 -3.03 -28.15
N PRO A 84 6.71 -4.22 -28.78
CA PRO A 84 7.10 -4.40 -30.16
C PRO A 84 6.28 -3.46 -31.04
N THR A 85 6.91 -2.39 -31.50
CA THR A 85 6.40 -1.49 -32.54
C THR A 85 6.57 -2.19 -33.87
N THR A 86 5.68 -3.13 -34.16
CA THR A 86 5.35 -3.65 -35.50
C THR A 86 4.42 -4.83 -35.29
N GLY A 87 3.40 -4.97 -36.14
CA GLY A 87 2.33 -5.97 -36.06
C GLY A 87 2.79 -7.42 -36.25
N ALA A 88 3.72 -7.90 -35.43
CA ALA A 88 4.15 -9.28 -35.37
C ALA A 88 4.35 -9.68 -33.89
N ASN A 89 3.42 -10.49 -33.38
CA ASN A 89 3.63 -11.40 -32.26
C ASN A 89 4.12 -10.77 -30.94
N MET A 90 3.35 -9.82 -30.39
CA MET A 90 3.19 -9.79 -28.94
C MET A 90 2.54 -11.12 -28.51
N LYS A 91 3.34 -12.15 -28.20
CA LYS A 91 2.95 -13.15 -27.18
C LYS A 91 3.01 -12.48 -25.79
N VAL A 92 2.42 -11.29 -25.67
CA VAL A 92 2.27 -10.60 -24.40
C VAL A 92 0.98 -11.15 -23.86
N ASP A 93 1.08 -11.87 -22.75
CA ASP A 93 -0.05 -12.49 -22.10
C ASP A 93 -1.06 -11.39 -21.70
N TYR A 94 -2.02 -11.09 -22.60
CA TYR A 94 -3.10 -10.11 -22.40
C TYR A 94 -3.93 -10.41 -21.15
N GLN A 95 -3.75 -11.62 -20.62
CA GLN A 95 -4.34 -12.19 -19.44
C GLN A 95 -3.70 -11.75 -18.11
N ARG A 96 -2.82 -10.74 -18.02
CA ARG A 96 -2.31 -10.27 -16.70
C ARG A 96 -2.12 -8.77 -16.49
N GLN A 97 -2.58 -7.96 -17.43
CA GLN A 97 -2.35 -6.51 -17.41
C GLN A 97 -2.89 -5.88 -16.11
N GLY A 98 -2.19 -4.88 -15.56
CA GLY A 98 -2.65 -4.10 -14.39
C GLY A 98 -2.46 -4.70 -13.00
N THR A 99 -2.27 -6.01 -12.88
CA THR A 99 -2.18 -6.68 -11.58
C THR A 99 -0.98 -6.18 -10.76
N SER A 100 -1.21 -5.84 -9.49
CA SER A 100 -0.16 -5.43 -8.56
C SER A 100 0.74 -6.59 -8.17
N GLY A 101 2.02 -6.30 -7.90
CA GLY A 101 2.93 -7.21 -7.23
C GLY A 101 2.42 -7.72 -5.88
N PHE A 102 1.55 -6.99 -5.17
CA PHE A 102 0.96 -7.48 -3.92
C PHE A 102 0.14 -8.75 -4.08
N VAL A 103 -0.46 -8.98 -5.26
CA VAL A 103 -1.23 -10.20 -5.52
C VAL A 103 -0.31 -11.42 -5.57
N CYS A 104 0.88 -11.28 -6.14
CA CYS A 104 1.91 -12.34 -6.14
C CYS A 104 2.33 -12.77 -4.72
N LEU A 105 2.20 -11.88 -3.74
CA LEU A 105 2.61 -12.13 -2.36
C LEU A 105 1.55 -12.87 -1.55
N LEU A 106 0.30 -12.93 -2.01
CA LEU A 106 -0.81 -13.54 -1.27
C LEU A 106 -0.54 -14.98 -0.79
N PRO A 107 0.04 -15.90 -1.59
CA PRO A 107 0.36 -17.25 -1.11
C PRO A 107 1.36 -17.26 0.06
N TYR A 108 2.25 -16.26 0.11
CA TYR A 108 3.28 -16.09 1.15
C TYR A 108 2.79 -15.27 2.35
N LEU A 109 1.56 -14.75 2.28
CA LEU A 109 0.85 -14.00 3.33
C LEU A 109 -0.33 -14.79 3.91
N GLU A 110 -0.32 -16.12 3.77
CA GLU A 110 -1.42 -17.01 4.19
C GLU A 110 -2.77 -16.70 3.53
N GLN A 111 -2.76 -16.01 2.38
CA GLN A 111 -3.95 -15.65 1.59
C GLN A 111 -4.06 -16.49 0.31
N LYS A 112 -3.63 -17.78 0.35
CA LYS A 112 -3.65 -18.67 -0.82
C LYS A 112 -5.05 -18.83 -1.41
N THR A 113 -6.08 -18.97 -0.58
CA THR A 113 -7.48 -19.08 -1.05
C THR A 113 -7.89 -17.87 -1.87
N LEU A 114 -7.53 -16.66 -1.43
CA LEU A 114 -7.83 -15.43 -2.16
C LEU A 114 -7.04 -15.37 -3.48
N TYR A 115 -5.78 -15.80 -3.47
CA TYR A 115 -4.96 -15.89 -4.68
C TYR A 115 -5.57 -16.82 -5.74
N ASP A 116 -6.01 -18.00 -5.33
CA ASP A 116 -6.63 -19.00 -6.22
C ASP A 116 -7.96 -18.46 -6.79
N GLN A 117 -8.76 -17.76 -5.96
CA GLN A 117 -10.05 -17.17 -6.37
C GLN A 117 -9.93 -15.97 -7.30
N ILE A 118 -8.89 -15.14 -7.13
CA ILE A 118 -8.58 -14.03 -8.04
C ILE A 118 -8.29 -14.54 -9.47
N GLY A 119 -7.97 -15.84 -9.62
CA GLY A 119 -7.92 -16.47 -10.93
C GLY A 119 -6.69 -16.07 -11.75
N PHE A 120 -5.54 -15.93 -11.10
CA PHE A 120 -4.27 -15.54 -11.74
C PHE A 120 -3.82 -16.45 -12.90
N GLN A 121 -4.30 -17.70 -12.91
CA GLN A 121 -4.09 -18.69 -13.96
C GLN A 121 -5.03 -18.53 -15.17
N LEU A 122 -6.05 -17.65 -15.09
CA LEU A 122 -7.14 -17.55 -16.06
C LEU A 122 -7.18 -16.25 -16.87
N GLY A 123 -6.54 -15.16 -16.43
CA GLY A 123 -6.84 -13.84 -16.99
C GLY A 123 -6.57 -12.69 -16.04
N ALA A 124 -6.48 -11.47 -16.57
CA ALA A 124 -5.92 -10.32 -15.85
C ALA A 124 -6.90 -9.84 -14.79
N ILE A 125 -6.39 -9.24 -13.71
CA ILE A 125 -7.23 -8.46 -12.81
C ILE A 125 -7.60 -7.10 -13.44
N GLN A 126 -6.93 -6.65 -14.51
CA GLN A 126 -7.40 -5.50 -15.30
C GLN A 126 -6.80 -5.51 -16.72
N PRO A 127 -7.53 -5.85 -17.80
CA PRO A 127 -6.98 -5.78 -19.15
C PRO A 127 -6.57 -4.34 -19.48
N ALA A 128 -5.47 -4.20 -20.23
CA ALA A 128 -5.08 -2.92 -20.79
C ALA A 128 -6.10 -2.51 -21.85
N ASN A 129 -6.53 -1.25 -21.83
CA ASN A 129 -7.45 -0.72 -22.82
C ASN A 129 -6.69 -0.37 -24.10
N CYS A 130 -6.28 -1.39 -24.87
CA CYS A 130 -5.44 -1.23 -26.06
C CYS A 130 -6.19 -0.73 -27.32
N GLY A 131 -7.44 -0.29 -27.22
CA GLY A 131 -8.21 0.15 -28.39
C GLY A 131 -8.51 -0.93 -29.44
N LEU A 132 -8.36 -2.23 -29.11
CA LEU A 132 -8.52 -3.36 -30.03
C LEU A 132 -9.95 -3.96 -30.08
N GLY A 133 -11.00 -3.18 -29.87
CA GLY A 133 -12.40 -3.66 -29.82
C GLY A 133 -13.03 -3.45 -28.43
N PRO A 134 -14.35 -3.72 -28.24
CA PRO A 134 -15.17 -3.05 -27.24
C PRO A 134 -14.56 -3.11 -25.85
N SER A 135 -14.07 -1.95 -25.43
CA SER A 135 -13.54 -1.61 -24.13
C SER A 135 -14.68 -1.47 -23.13
N THR A 136 -15.34 -2.56 -22.78
CA THR A 136 -16.43 -2.53 -21.79
C THR A 136 -16.41 -3.81 -20.97
N THR A 137 -15.80 -3.74 -19.78
CA THR A 137 -16.09 -4.59 -18.60
C THR A 137 -16.04 -6.13 -18.74
N GLY A 138 -15.79 -6.70 -19.91
CA GLY A 138 -15.90 -8.15 -20.19
C GLY A 138 -14.89 -9.02 -19.45
N TRP A 139 -13.79 -8.44 -18.97
CA TRP A 139 -12.81 -9.12 -18.12
C TRP A 139 -13.34 -9.44 -16.72
N LEU A 140 -14.22 -8.60 -16.18
CA LEU A 140 -14.89 -8.87 -14.91
C LEU A 140 -15.76 -10.13 -15.04
N ASN A 141 -16.35 -10.35 -16.22
CA ASN A 141 -17.21 -11.51 -16.51
C ASN A 141 -16.43 -12.83 -16.65
N LEU A 142 -15.09 -12.79 -16.74
CA LEU A 142 -14.24 -13.99 -16.76
C LEU A 142 -13.97 -14.55 -15.36
N ILE A 143 -14.17 -13.74 -14.31
CA ILE A 143 -13.96 -14.13 -12.92
C ILE A 143 -15.34 -14.30 -12.26
N PRO A 144 -15.72 -15.53 -11.87
CA PRO A 144 -16.93 -15.74 -11.08
C PRO A 144 -16.89 -14.91 -9.78
N ASN A 145 -17.97 -14.20 -9.46
CA ASN A 145 -18.09 -13.39 -8.22
C ASN A 145 -17.04 -12.27 -8.07
N TYR A 146 -16.54 -11.70 -9.17
CA TYR A 146 -15.53 -10.63 -9.15
C TYR A 146 -15.86 -9.46 -8.21
N ASP A 147 -17.13 -9.06 -8.09
CA ASP A 147 -17.55 -7.92 -7.25
C ASP A 147 -17.25 -8.19 -5.77
N GLN A 148 -17.50 -9.40 -5.29
CA GLN A 148 -17.20 -9.79 -3.92
C GLN A 148 -15.69 -9.93 -3.69
N LEU A 149 -14.96 -10.47 -4.66
CA LEU A 149 -13.50 -10.64 -4.58
C LEU A 149 -12.81 -9.27 -4.50
N PHE A 150 -13.19 -8.32 -5.33
CA PHE A 150 -12.55 -6.99 -5.31
C PHE A 150 -12.95 -6.13 -4.13
N ARG A 151 -14.04 -6.44 -3.43
CA ARG A 151 -14.38 -5.83 -2.12
C ARG A 151 -13.61 -6.46 -0.96
N THR A 152 -13.00 -7.62 -1.16
CA THR A 152 -12.24 -8.31 -0.10
C THR A 152 -10.92 -7.60 0.14
N ARG A 153 -10.74 -7.12 1.37
CA ARG A 153 -9.54 -6.40 1.82
C ARG A 153 -8.77 -7.25 2.83
N PRO A 154 -7.61 -7.82 2.47
CA PRO A 154 -6.76 -8.53 3.43
C PRO A 154 -6.33 -7.62 4.58
N SER A 155 -6.43 -8.09 5.82
CA SER A 155 -6.09 -7.32 7.02
C SER A 155 -4.62 -6.89 7.06
N VAL A 156 -3.73 -7.69 6.46
CA VAL A 156 -2.30 -7.37 6.32
C VAL A 156 -2.06 -6.10 5.50
N PHE A 157 -2.98 -5.70 4.61
CA PHE A 157 -2.88 -4.48 3.83
C PHE A 157 -3.55 -3.28 4.49
N VAL A 158 -3.99 -3.39 5.74
CA VAL A 158 -4.67 -2.34 6.48
C VAL A 158 -3.78 -1.85 7.61
N CYS A 159 -3.48 -0.55 7.61
CA CYS A 159 -2.83 0.08 8.75
C CYS A 159 -3.89 0.40 9.83
N PRO A 160 -3.71 -0.03 11.10
CA PRO A 160 -4.69 0.24 12.16
C PRO A 160 -4.87 1.71 12.54
N THR A 161 -3.94 2.59 12.14
CA THR A 161 -4.06 4.05 12.30
C THR A 161 -4.70 4.73 11.10
N SER A 162 -4.96 3.98 10.01
CA SER A 162 -5.67 4.50 8.86
C SER A 162 -7.07 4.95 9.25
N ARG A 163 -7.46 6.11 8.73
CA ARG A 163 -8.80 6.69 8.84
C ARG A 163 -9.56 6.57 7.51
N ASP A 164 -9.06 5.72 6.63
CA ASP A 164 -9.55 5.60 5.27
C ASP A 164 -10.70 4.61 5.17
N GLU A 165 -11.66 4.95 4.32
CA GLU A 165 -12.72 4.01 3.98
C GLU A 165 -12.14 2.76 3.30
N PRO A 166 -12.69 1.57 3.59
CA PRO A 166 -12.18 0.30 3.07
C PRO A 166 -12.41 0.15 1.57
N LEU A 167 -13.29 0.98 1.01
CA LEU A 167 -13.79 0.87 -0.35
C LEU A 167 -13.66 2.20 -1.08
N TYR A 168 -13.28 2.14 -2.35
CA TYR A 168 -13.26 3.25 -3.27
C TYR A 168 -14.31 3.03 -4.38
N THR A 169 -15.13 4.05 -4.64
CA THR A 169 -16.16 4.02 -5.68
C THR A 169 -15.70 4.82 -6.89
N VAL A 170 -15.50 4.14 -8.02
CA VAL A 170 -15.20 4.80 -9.30
C VAL A 170 -16.53 5.19 -9.95
N ASN A 171 -16.78 6.49 -10.13
CA ASN A 171 -17.90 7.10 -10.90
C ASN A 171 -19.17 6.23 -11.04
N ASN A 172 -20.22 6.55 -10.27
CA ASN A 172 -21.56 5.93 -10.34
C ASN A 172 -21.98 5.64 -11.80
N PRO A 173 -22.31 4.38 -12.20
CA PRO A 173 -22.74 3.23 -11.40
C PRO A 173 -21.74 2.03 -11.36
N THR A 174 -20.42 2.29 -11.42
CA THR A 174 -19.36 1.29 -11.69
C THR A 174 -18.76 0.69 -10.37
N PRO A 175 -18.01 -0.44 -10.40
CA PRO A 175 -17.75 -1.28 -9.23
C PRO A 175 -16.98 -0.60 -8.09
N VAL A 176 -17.23 -1.10 -6.89
CA VAL A 176 -16.62 -0.65 -5.64
C VAL A 176 -15.43 -1.55 -5.34
N TYR A 177 -14.25 -0.95 -5.12
CA TYR A 177 -13.00 -1.69 -4.99
C TYR A 177 -12.37 -1.50 -3.62
N SER A 178 -11.81 -2.57 -3.06
CA SER A 178 -11.07 -2.52 -1.81
C SER A 178 -9.76 -1.74 -1.94
N THR A 179 -9.46 -0.99 -0.88
CA THR A 179 -8.26 -0.16 -0.79
C THR A 179 -7.14 -0.85 0.00
N GLY A 180 -5.93 -0.32 -0.03
CA GLY A 180 -4.78 -0.77 0.77
C GLY A 180 -4.06 0.41 1.38
N CYS A 181 -3.43 0.25 2.53
CA CYS A 181 -2.66 1.30 3.20
C CYS A 181 -1.16 1.27 2.87
N TYR A 182 -0.74 0.39 1.97
CA TYR A 182 0.66 0.22 1.60
C TYR A 182 0.82 0.23 0.09
N ALA A 183 1.95 0.77 -0.37
CA ALA A 183 2.31 0.83 -1.77
C ALA A 183 3.78 0.42 -1.96
N LEU A 184 4.08 -0.19 -3.09
CA LEU A 184 5.42 -0.53 -3.52
C LEU A 184 6.17 0.72 -3.97
N CYS A 185 7.47 0.74 -3.70
CA CYS A 185 8.35 1.85 -4.08
C CYS A 185 8.85 1.70 -5.51
N SER A 186 8.44 2.63 -6.37
CA SER A 186 8.88 2.65 -7.78
C SER A 186 10.16 3.43 -8.00
N GLY A 187 10.60 4.22 -7.02
CA GLY A 187 11.81 5.02 -7.09
C GLY A 187 11.56 6.52 -6.88
N SER A 188 12.53 7.30 -7.31
CA SER A 188 12.61 8.76 -7.13
C SER A 188 11.95 9.53 -8.27
N ILE A 189 11.82 8.93 -9.46
CA ILE A 189 11.29 9.62 -10.64
C ILE A 189 9.77 9.74 -10.53
N GLY A 190 9.28 10.98 -10.41
CA GLY A 190 7.87 11.33 -10.30
C GLY A 190 7.38 12.26 -11.42
N PRO A 191 6.17 12.82 -11.29
CA PRO A 191 5.62 13.77 -12.27
C PRO A 191 6.49 14.99 -12.55
N SER A 192 7.40 15.36 -11.65
CA SER A 192 8.27 16.54 -11.80
C SER A 192 9.28 16.39 -12.93
N GLN A 193 9.67 15.16 -13.27
CA GLN A 193 10.66 14.85 -14.31
C GLN A 193 10.03 14.64 -15.69
N GLY A 194 8.90 15.31 -15.93
CA GLY A 194 8.05 15.06 -17.08
C GLY A 194 7.30 13.74 -16.92
N ILE A 195 6.05 13.71 -17.34
CA ILE A 195 5.14 12.58 -17.17
C ILE A 195 5.48 11.42 -18.14
N SER A 196 6.77 11.14 -18.29
CA SER A 196 7.22 10.35 -19.40
C SER A 196 6.83 8.89 -19.20
N GLY A 197 6.54 8.19 -20.31
CA GLY A 197 6.56 6.72 -20.43
C GLY A 197 7.51 6.01 -19.47
N ALA A 198 8.70 6.60 -19.28
CA ALA A 198 9.87 6.07 -18.64
C ALA A 198 9.59 5.62 -17.20
N VAL A 199 8.82 6.34 -16.40
CA VAL A 199 8.56 5.93 -15.00
C VAL A 199 7.90 4.56 -14.87
N LYS A 200 7.28 4.05 -15.95
CA LYS A 200 6.70 2.71 -15.96
C LYS A 200 7.79 1.65 -15.89
N ALA A 201 8.85 1.77 -16.69
CA ALA A 201 9.81 0.69 -16.92
C ALA A 201 11.29 1.14 -16.84
N GLY A 202 11.56 2.40 -16.51
CA GLY A 202 12.87 3.02 -16.35
C GLY A 202 12.99 3.94 -15.12
N ASN A 203 12.09 3.81 -14.13
CA ASN A 203 12.27 4.35 -12.78
C ASN A 203 13.42 3.65 -12.02
N THR A 204 13.74 4.16 -10.85
CA THR A 204 15.00 3.93 -10.14
C THR A 204 14.86 3.02 -8.93
N GLY A 205 13.63 2.68 -8.53
CA GLY A 205 13.36 1.74 -7.45
C GLY A 205 13.34 0.28 -7.92
N MET A 206 12.88 -0.59 -7.02
CA MET A 206 12.82 -2.04 -7.24
C MET A 206 11.51 -2.50 -7.90
N PHE A 207 10.44 -1.71 -7.83
CA PHE A 207 9.10 -2.12 -8.27
C PHE A 207 8.57 -1.27 -9.41
N MET A 208 8.44 -1.89 -10.58
CA MET A 208 8.13 -1.19 -11.84
C MET A 208 7.16 -2.01 -12.68
N TYR A 209 6.68 -1.46 -13.79
CA TYR A 209 5.85 -2.18 -14.74
C TYR A 209 6.69 -3.23 -15.47
N ILE A 210 6.16 -4.45 -15.57
CA ILE A 210 6.65 -5.60 -16.35
C ILE A 210 8.01 -6.15 -15.87
N ARG A 211 8.93 -5.29 -15.47
CA ARG A 211 10.26 -5.67 -15.00
C ARG A 211 10.18 -6.30 -13.62
N SER A 212 10.65 -7.54 -13.55
CA SER A 212 10.90 -8.24 -12.29
C SER A 212 12.39 -8.09 -11.98
N MET A 213 12.70 -7.45 -10.87
CA MET A 213 14.08 -7.21 -10.43
C MET A 213 14.54 -8.36 -9.54
N LYS A 214 15.85 -8.54 -9.40
CA LYS A 214 16.47 -9.48 -8.45
C LYS A 214 17.10 -8.72 -7.30
N TYR A 215 17.35 -9.39 -6.18
CA TYR A 215 18.11 -8.78 -5.09
C TYR A 215 19.50 -8.33 -5.50
N ALA A 216 20.14 -9.03 -6.44
CA ALA A 216 21.42 -8.64 -7.01
C ALA A 216 21.40 -7.31 -7.78
N ASP A 217 20.22 -6.86 -8.23
CA ASP A 217 20.06 -5.59 -8.96
C ASP A 217 19.98 -4.38 -8.02
N CYS A 218 20.05 -4.59 -6.69
CA CYS A 218 20.05 -3.54 -5.68
C CYS A 218 21.48 -3.30 -5.17
N SER A 219 22.24 -2.47 -5.87
CA SER A 219 23.62 -2.13 -5.48
C SER A 219 23.69 -1.21 -4.25
N ASP A 220 22.64 -0.46 -3.95
CA ASP A 220 22.55 0.41 -2.76
C ASP A 220 22.41 -0.38 -1.45
N GLY A 221 22.16 -1.68 -1.57
CA GLY A 221 22.00 -2.62 -0.46
C GLY A 221 20.54 -2.72 -0.01
N LEU A 222 20.09 -3.96 0.16
CA LEU A 222 18.72 -4.28 0.56
C LEU A 222 18.27 -3.63 1.87
N SER A 223 19.22 -3.36 2.78
CA SER A 223 18.96 -2.70 4.06
C SER A 223 18.81 -1.17 3.97
N ASN A 224 19.05 -0.58 2.80
CA ASN A 224 19.02 0.86 2.56
C ASN A 224 18.04 1.26 1.45
N THR A 225 17.39 0.31 0.78
CA THR A 225 16.40 0.60 -0.27
C THR A 225 14.98 0.30 0.23
N PHE A 226 14.08 1.27 0.06
CA PHE A 226 12.65 1.15 0.33
C PHE A 226 12.02 0.18 -0.66
N PHE A 227 11.25 -0.76 -0.12
CA PHE A 227 10.49 -1.72 -0.91
C PHE A 227 8.99 -1.40 -0.87
N VAL A 228 8.49 -1.09 0.33
CA VAL A 228 7.08 -0.81 0.58
C VAL A 228 6.96 0.31 1.61
N GLY A 229 5.98 1.18 1.46
CA GLY A 229 5.70 2.27 2.39
C GLY A 229 4.22 2.52 2.58
N GLU A 230 3.89 3.28 3.61
CA GLU A 230 2.51 3.66 3.92
C GLU A 230 1.94 4.69 2.95
N VAL A 231 0.61 4.67 2.78
CA VAL A 231 -0.15 5.69 2.05
C VAL A 231 -1.43 6.09 2.81
N ILE A 232 -1.94 7.29 2.50
CA ILE A 232 -3.11 7.90 3.15
C ILE A 232 -4.17 8.33 2.13
N ARG A 233 -5.41 8.54 2.58
CA ARG A 233 -6.57 8.97 1.75
C ARG A 233 -6.82 8.03 0.58
N VAL A 234 -6.65 6.74 0.83
CA VAL A 234 -6.65 5.69 -0.19
C VAL A 234 -8.02 5.45 -0.85
N HIS A 235 -9.05 6.06 -0.30
CA HIS A 235 -10.44 6.01 -0.74
C HIS A 235 -10.86 7.28 -1.51
N THR A 236 -9.97 8.25 -1.72
CA THR A 236 -10.28 9.45 -2.52
C THR A 236 -9.69 9.33 -3.92
N ALA A 237 -10.21 10.09 -4.89
CA ALA A 237 -9.72 10.05 -6.26
C ALA A 237 -8.23 10.47 -6.36
N GLU A 238 -7.80 11.43 -5.53
CA GLU A 238 -6.45 11.98 -5.51
C GLU A 238 -5.44 11.07 -4.79
N GLY A 239 -5.93 10.22 -3.86
CA GLY A 239 -5.10 9.34 -3.02
C GLY A 239 -5.26 7.86 -3.29
N VAL A 240 -6.09 7.47 -4.28
CA VAL A 240 -6.55 6.10 -4.50
C VAL A 240 -5.42 5.08 -4.37
N ASN A 241 -5.64 4.07 -3.52
CA ASN A 241 -4.77 2.91 -3.43
C ASN A 241 -5.58 1.61 -3.45
N ARG A 242 -5.88 1.07 -4.63
CA ARG A 242 -6.43 -0.27 -4.76
C ARG A 242 -5.28 -1.27 -4.76
N TRP A 243 -5.22 -2.12 -3.74
CA TRP A 243 -4.04 -2.96 -3.47
C TRP A 243 -3.73 -4.01 -4.56
N TRP A 244 -4.74 -4.44 -5.32
CA TRP A 244 -4.62 -5.52 -6.32
C TRP A 244 -4.25 -5.03 -7.73
N ILE A 245 -4.20 -3.72 -7.93
CA ILE A 245 -3.87 -3.06 -9.20
C ILE A 245 -2.71 -2.09 -8.98
N ALA A 246 -1.89 -1.89 -10.00
CA ALA A 246 -0.78 -0.96 -9.95
C ALA A 246 -0.90 0.06 -11.07
N GLY A 247 -0.98 1.33 -10.70
CA GLY A 247 -1.05 2.46 -11.62
C GLY A 247 0.21 3.31 -11.52
N ARG A 248 0.45 4.16 -12.52
CA ARG A 248 1.58 5.07 -12.51
C ARG A 248 1.29 6.17 -11.49
N HIS A 249 2.13 6.30 -10.46
CA HIS A 249 1.94 7.25 -9.35
C HIS A 249 0.61 7.10 -8.59
N THR A 250 -0.03 5.94 -8.69
CA THR A 250 -1.34 5.68 -8.07
C THR A 250 -1.50 4.19 -7.75
N ASP A 251 -2.59 3.84 -7.09
CA ASP A 251 -2.85 2.47 -6.65
C ASP A 251 -1.68 1.93 -5.81
N SER A 252 -1.25 0.70 -6.04
CA SER A 252 -0.19 0.08 -5.25
C SER A 252 1.25 0.53 -5.59
N LEU A 253 1.45 1.61 -6.35
CA LEU A 253 2.78 2.17 -6.63
C LEU A 253 2.89 3.63 -6.19
N ARG A 254 4.02 3.97 -5.58
CA ARG A 254 4.36 5.33 -5.15
C ARG A 254 5.81 5.66 -5.44
N THR A 255 6.11 6.95 -5.43
CA THR A 255 7.43 7.52 -5.70
C THR A 255 7.81 8.50 -4.61
N THR A 256 9.09 8.78 -4.46
CA THR A 256 9.63 9.74 -3.46
C THR A 256 9.90 11.13 -4.04
N ASP A 257 9.35 11.42 -5.23
CA ASP A 257 9.44 12.74 -5.86
C ASP A 257 8.86 13.84 -4.96
N ASN A 258 7.69 13.59 -4.37
CA ASN A 258 7.14 14.46 -3.35
C ASN A 258 7.64 14.06 -1.95
N PRO A 259 7.86 15.03 -1.05
CA PRO A 259 8.14 14.75 0.36
C PRO A 259 7.10 13.81 1.01
N LEU A 260 7.54 13.05 2.01
CA LEU A 260 6.65 12.23 2.82
C LEU A 260 5.50 13.08 3.39
N ASN A 261 4.29 12.52 3.44
CA ASN A 261 3.08 13.19 3.91
C ASN A 261 2.60 14.37 3.05
N THR A 262 3.12 14.54 1.82
CA THR A 262 2.52 15.48 0.86
C THR A 262 1.07 15.07 0.60
N LYS A 263 0.13 15.95 0.95
CA LYS A 263 -1.31 15.63 0.90
C LYS A 263 -1.71 15.21 -0.52
N PRO A 264 -2.46 14.11 -0.69
CA PRO A 264 -2.98 13.70 -1.99
C PRO A 264 -3.68 14.84 -2.74
N GLY A 265 -3.32 15.02 -4.01
CA GLY A 265 -3.78 16.11 -4.86
C GLY A 265 -2.99 17.42 -4.73
N THR A 266 -1.92 17.45 -3.94
CA THR A 266 -1.06 18.63 -3.74
C THR A 266 0.41 18.30 -4.00
N GLY A 267 1.26 19.33 -4.08
CA GLY A 267 2.66 19.18 -4.46
C GLY A 267 2.79 19.02 -5.97
N VAL A 268 3.76 18.20 -6.40
CA VAL A 268 3.94 17.86 -7.81
C VAL A 268 2.92 16.79 -8.19
N VAL A 269 2.01 17.11 -9.11
CA VAL A 269 0.89 16.24 -9.51
C VAL A 269 0.97 15.83 -10.98
N TYR A 270 0.47 14.63 -11.28
CA TYR A 270 0.07 14.19 -12.62
C TYR A 270 -1.44 13.91 -12.63
N GLY A 271 -2.18 14.62 -13.48
CA GLY A 271 -3.63 14.66 -13.38
C GLY A 271 -4.05 15.26 -12.03
N SER A 272 -4.67 14.47 -11.17
CA SER A 272 -5.02 14.83 -9.80
C SER A 272 -4.23 14.09 -8.72
N ASN A 273 -3.27 13.23 -9.10
CA ASN A 273 -2.51 12.39 -8.18
C ASN A 273 -1.06 12.87 -8.06
N ASN A 274 -0.48 12.79 -6.86
CA ASN A 274 0.92 13.17 -6.62
C ASN A 274 1.85 11.98 -6.37
N GLY A 275 1.31 10.76 -6.25
CA GLY A 275 2.08 9.54 -6.03
C GLY A 275 2.96 9.53 -4.77
N ALA A 276 2.64 10.38 -3.78
CA ALA A 276 3.42 10.48 -2.55
C ALA A 276 3.10 9.35 -1.57
N PHE A 277 4.11 8.88 -0.85
CA PHE A 277 3.91 8.11 0.38
C PHE A 277 3.36 9.02 1.49
N GLY A 278 2.67 8.44 2.45
CA GLY A 278 2.16 9.16 3.60
C GLY A 278 1.66 8.22 4.70
N SER A 279 1.61 8.72 5.92
CA SER A 279 1.17 7.97 7.08
C SER A 279 0.33 8.84 8.01
N TYR A 280 -0.57 8.19 8.77
CA TYR A 280 -1.29 8.82 9.87
C TYR A 280 -0.51 8.80 11.19
N HIS A 281 0.67 8.17 11.20
CA HIS A 281 1.54 8.18 12.36
C HIS A 281 2.13 9.60 12.57
N PRO A 282 2.14 10.10 13.83
CA PRO A 282 2.72 11.41 14.12
C PRO A 282 4.22 11.46 13.77
N GLY A 283 4.62 12.48 13.01
CA GLY A 283 6.03 12.81 12.74
C GLY A 283 6.69 12.05 11.59
N GLY A 284 5.95 11.20 10.85
CA GLY A 284 6.54 10.37 9.79
C GLY A 284 5.73 9.12 9.46
N GLY A 285 6.37 8.16 8.78
CA GLY A 285 5.74 6.94 8.31
C GLY A 285 6.69 5.75 8.31
N ASN A 286 6.13 4.55 8.30
CA ASN A 286 6.90 3.31 8.30
C ASN A 286 7.19 2.84 6.87
N PHE A 287 8.42 2.37 6.67
CA PHE A 287 8.88 1.79 5.41
C PHE A 287 9.52 0.43 5.67
N GLY A 288 9.20 -0.53 4.80
CA GLY A 288 9.84 -1.84 4.73
C GLY A 288 11.01 -1.81 3.74
N PHE A 289 12.11 -2.46 4.13
CA PHE A 289 13.36 -2.56 3.38
C PHE A 289 13.53 -3.98 2.81
N GLY A 290 14.39 -4.12 1.79
CA GLY A 290 14.63 -5.38 1.10
C GLY A 290 15.25 -6.48 1.99
N ASP A 291 15.94 -6.11 3.07
CA ASP A 291 16.49 -7.03 4.08
C ASP A 291 15.43 -7.54 5.07
N GLY A 292 14.17 -7.14 4.87
CA GLY A 292 13.06 -7.46 5.74
C GLY A 292 12.95 -6.54 6.95
N THR A 293 13.81 -5.55 7.15
CA THR A 293 13.66 -4.59 8.26
C THR A 293 12.55 -3.57 7.98
N VAL A 294 11.96 -3.04 9.05
CA VAL A 294 10.98 -1.95 8.98
C VAL A 294 11.51 -0.80 9.82
N ARG A 295 11.53 0.40 9.26
CA ARG A 295 12.01 1.60 9.97
C ARG A 295 10.99 2.73 9.85
N PHE A 296 10.91 3.52 10.90
CA PHE A 296 10.17 4.77 10.90
C PHE A 296 11.03 5.86 10.26
N VAL A 297 10.48 6.53 9.26
CA VAL A 297 11.11 7.63 8.52
C VAL A 297 10.40 8.91 8.91
N SER A 298 11.15 9.90 9.39
CA SER A 298 10.60 11.19 9.78
C SER A 298 10.07 11.95 8.57
N GLU A 299 8.96 12.69 8.72
CA GLU A 299 8.44 13.57 7.68
C GLU A 299 9.34 14.78 7.40
N THR A 300 10.25 15.11 8.31
CA THR A 300 11.26 16.17 8.15
C THR A 300 12.60 15.64 7.64
N ILE A 301 12.65 14.40 7.14
CA ILE A 301 13.83 13.87 6.48
C ILE A 301 14.24 14.77 5.31
N ASP A 302 15.54 14.96 5.12
CA ASP A 302 16.04 15.65 3.94
C ASP A 302 15.57 14.94 2.66
N LEU A 303 15.04 15.71 1.71
CA LEU A 303 14.42 15.15 0.51
C LEU A 303 15.42 14.38 -0.36
N ALA A 304 16.69 14.78 -0.39
CA ALA A 304 17.71 14.07 -1.16
C ALA A 304 18.01 12.70 -0.52
N VAL A 305 18.12 12.64 0.82
CA VAL A 305 18.28 11.37 1.55
C VAL A 305 17.06 10.48 1.35
N TYR A 306 15.85 11.03 1.45
CA TYR A 306 14.61 10.28 1.25
C TYR A 306 14.50 9.68 -0.16
N ARG A 307 14.90 10.43 -1.19
CA ARG A 307 14.96 9.93 -2.57
C ARG A 307 16.04 8.88 -2.75
N ALA A 308 17.23 9.07 -2.18
CA ALA A 308 18.30 8.07 -2.25
C ALA A 308 17.90 6.74 -1.60
N LEU A 309 17.10 6.76 -0.53
CA LEU A 309 16.56 5.53 0.08
C LEU A 309 15.54 4.81 -0.82
N SER A 310 15.04 5.42 -1.89
CA SER A 310 14.12 4.78 -2.83
C SER A 310 14.77 4.20 -4.08
N THR A 311 16.06 4.44 -4.27
CA THR A 311 16.81 4.00 -5.46
C THR A 311 17.46 2.65 -5.23
N ARG A 312 17.68 1.91 -6.32
CA ARG A 312 18.41 0.63 -6.31
C ARG A 312 19.89 0.79 -6.68
N GLU A 313 20.20 1.79 -7.51
CA GLU A 313 21.50 2.09 -8.10
C GLU A 313 21.81 3.57 -7.82
N GLY A 314 22.52 3.86 -6.74
CA GLY A 314 22.74 5.21 -6.21
C GLY A 314 23.45 6.15 -7.18
N GLY A 315 23.49 7.44 -6.83
CA GLY A 315 24.12 8.50 -7.64
C GLY A 315 23.20 9.65 -8.08
N GLU A 316 21.95 9.68 -7.61
CA GLU A 316 20.92 10.61 -8.09
C GLU A 316 20.88 11.97 -7.39
N THR A 317 21.87 12.31 -6.57
CA THR A 317 22.00 13.68 -6.03
C THR A 317 22.24 14.73 -7.13
N ASN A 318 22.41 14.32 -8.39
CA ASN A 318 22.52 15.20 -9.57
C ASN A 318 21.63 14.73 -10.75
N LEU A 319 20.30 14.81 -10.62
CA LEU A 319 19.40 14.78 -11.78
C LEU A 319 19.15 16.20 -12.32
N SER A 320 20.22 16.95 -12.59
CA SER A 320 20.20 18.24 -13.30
C SER A 320 20.38 18.09 -14.82
N GLY A 321 20.15 16.90 -15.37
CA GLY A 321 20.52 16.57 -16.75
C GLY A 321 19.57 15.62 -17.48
N ILE A 322 18.26 15.71 -17.24
CA ILE A 322 17.23 15.18 -18.16
C ILE A 322 16.33 16.33 -18.56
#